data_AF-A0A545U0N2-F1
#
_entry.id   AF-A0A545U0N2-F1
#
_cell.length_a   1.000
_cell.length_b   1.000
_cell.length_c   1.000
_cell.angle_alpha   90.00
_cell.angle_beta   90.00
_cell.angle_gamma   90.00
#
_symmetry.space_group_name_H-M   'P 1'
#
loop_
_entity.id
_entity.type
_entity.pdbx_description
1 polymer ?
#
loop_
_entity_poly.entity_id
_entity_poly.type
_entity_poly.pdbx_seq_one_letter_code
_entity_poly.pdbx_strand_id
1 'polypeptide(L)'
;MILRVLTHLFLLGALCLLAGAIAHNQLSPSFTTAMTVPFANLASLILALIASALATYGYRRDQSSRAAKRRMWIVIACALVLALLLPMSDLGYLSSVR
;
A
#
# COMPACT_ATOMS: atom_id res chain seq x y z
N MET A 1 13.71 15.07 9.06
CA MET A 1 12.27 15.35 9.21
C MET A 1 11.49 15.04 7.93
N ILE A 2 11.87 15.63 6.78
CA ILE A 2 11.21 15.46 5.47
C ILE A 2 10.98 14.00 5.08
N LEU A 3 12.01 13.16 5.16
CA LEU A 3 11.93 11.74 4.77
C LEU A 3 10.86 10.98 5.56
N ARG A 4 10.71 11.29 6.85
CA ARG A 4 9.68 10.69 7.70
C ARG A 4 8.30 11.08 7.20
N VAL A 5 8.06 12.36 6.90
CA VAL A 5 6.78 12.85 6.38
C VAL A 5 6.43 12.15 5.06
N LEU A 6 7.38 12.09 4.13
CA LEU A 6 7.19 11.40 2.84
C LEU A 6 6.81 9.93 3.01
N THR A 7 7.50 9.19 3.88
CA THR A 7 7.15 7.77 4.15
C THR A 7 5.70 7.62 4.61
N HIS A 8 5.18 8.51 5.46
CA HIS A 8 3.79 8.43 5.93
C HIS A 8 2.81 8.78 4.82
N LEU A 9 3.12 9.79 4.00
CA LEU A 9 2.29 10.18 2.86
C LEU A 9 2.17 9.04 1.85
N PHE A 10 3.29 8.39 1.49
CA PHE A 10 3.27 7.25 0.57
C PHE A 10 2.53 6.04 1.14
N LEU A 11 2.71 5.74 2.44
CA LEU A 11 2.01 4.65 3.10
C LEU A 11 0.49 4.90 3.18
N LEU A 12 0.07 6.10 3.58
CA LEU A 12 -1.34 6.48 3.62
C LEU A 12 -1.94 6.49 2.22
N GLY A 13 -1.21 7.00 1.22
CA GLY A 13 -1.62 6.96 -0.18
C GLY A 13 -1.87 5.54 -0.67
N ALA A 14 -0.96 4.61 -0.38
CA ALA A 14 -1.14 3.19 -0.72
C ALA A 14 -2.40 2.59 -0.09
N LEU A 15 -2.60 2.82 1.21
CA LEU A 15 -3.77 2.27 1.92
C LEU A 15 -5.08 2.86 1.43
N CYS A 16 -5.15 4.19 1.27
CA CYS A 16 -6.36 4.87 0.81
C CYS A 16 -6.73 4.50 -0.63
N LEU A 17 -5.74 4.28 -1.50
CA LEU A 17 -5.97 3.98 -2.90
C LEU A 17 -6.58 2.58 -3.07
N LEU A 18 -6.03 1.57 -2.38
CA LEU A 18 -6.62 0.22 -2.38
C LEU A 18 -7.98 0.20 -1.67
N ALA A 19 -8.08 0.75 -0.46
CA ALA A 19 -9.34 0.76 0.29
C ALA A 19 -10.44 1.53 -0.44
N GLY A 20 -10.10 2.66 -1.07
CA GLY A 20 -11.02 3.45 -1.87
C GLY A 20 -11.51 2.72 -3.12
N ALA A 21 -10.62 2.00 -3.82
CA ALA A 21 -11.02 1.19 -4.97
C ALA A 21 -11.95 0.04 -4.57
N ILE A 22 -11.67 -0.65 -3.46
CA ILE A 22 -12.55 -1.69 -2.92
C ILE A 22 -13.90 -1.08 -2.53
N ALA A 23 -13.92 0.01 -1.76
CA ALA A 23 -15.16 0.66 -1.33
C ALA A 23 -16.00 1.14 -2.52
N HIS A 24 -15.37 1.72 -3.55
CA HIS A 24 -16.06 2.14 -4.76
C HIS A 24 -16.67 0.97 -5.52
N ASN A 25 -15.95 -0.16 -5.64
CA ASN A 25 -16.49 -1.36 -6.24
C ASN A 25 -17.65 -1.97 -5.44
N GLN A 26 -17.63 -1.89 -4.10
CA GLN A 26 -18.72 -2.38 -3.26
C GLN A 26 -19.97 -1.49 -3.29
N LEU A 27 -19.80 -0.17 -3.48
CA LEU A 27 -20.92 0.78 -3.58
C LEU A 27 -21.58 0.77 -4.96
N SER A 28 -20.78 0.57 -6.02
CA SER A 28 -21.23 0.58 -7.41
C SER A 28 -20.58 -0.58 -8.20
N PRO A 29 -21.03 -1.82 -7.97
CA PRO A 29 -20.45 -2.99 -8.61
C PRO A 29 -20.73 -2.97 -10.12
N SER A 30 -19.65 -3.04 -10.89
CA SER A 30 -19.68 -3.18 -12.34
C SER A 30 -18.35 -3.78 -12.81
N PHE A 31 -18.32 -4.29 -14.04
CA PHE A 31 -17.08 -4.83 -14.62
C PHE A 31 -15.95 -3.79 -14.60
N THR A 32 -16.28 -2.53 -14.91
CA THR A 32 -15.34 -1.42 -14.86
C THR A 32 -14.77 -1.21 -13.46
N THR A 33 -15.61 -1.17 -12.42
CA THR A 33 -15.11 -0.96 -11.05
C THR A 33 -14.34 -2.18 -10.51
N ALA A 34 -14.73 -3.39 -10.90
CA ALA A 34 -14.01 -4.61 -10.52
C ALA A 34 -12.58 -4.64 -11.08
N MET A 35 -12.40 -4.22 -12.33
CA MET A 35 -11.08 -4.10 -12.96
C MET A 35 -10.21 -3.02 -12.32
N THR A 36 -10.79 -1.98 -11.69
CA THR A 36 -9.98 -0.94 -11.02
C THR A 36 -9.30 -1.44 -9.75
N VAL A 37 -9.82 -2.48 -9.09
CA VAL A 37 -9.25 -3.03 -7.84
C VAL A 37 -7.83 -3.60 -8.03
N PRO A 38 -7.55 -4.49 -9.00
CA PRO A 38 -6.18 -4.98 -9.22
C PRO A 38 -5.20 -3.86 -9.63
N PHE A 39 -5.61 -2.90 -10.47
CA PHE A 39 -4.78 -1.74 -10.81
C PHE A 39 -4.48 -0.87 -9.58
N ALA A 40 -5.49 -0.64 -8.75
CA ALA A 40 -5.35 0.09 -7.50
C ALA A 40 -4.41 -0.63 -6.53
N ASN A 41 -4.49 -1.96 -6.44
CA ASN A 41 -3.58 -2.73 -5.61
C ASN A 41 -2.12 -2.66 -6.12
N LEU A 42 -1.92 -2.75 -7.44
CA LEU A 42 -0.58 -2.62 -8.04
C LEU A 42 0.02 -1.23 -7.80
N ALA A 43 -0.76 -0.17 -7.98
CA ALA A 43 -0.34 1.20 -7.65
C ALA A 43 -0.03 1.37 -6.15
N SER A 44 -0.86 0.79 -5.28
CA SER A 44 -0.66 0.81 -3.82
C SER A 44 0.61 0.08 -3.41
N LEU A 45 0.90 -1.07 -4.03
CA LEU A 45 2.14 -1.80 -3.80
C LEU A 45 3.37 -0.98 -4.21
N ILE A 46 3.35 -0.30 -5.37
CA ILE A 46 4.44 0.57 -5.80
C ILE A 46 4.70 1.68 -4.76
N LEU A 47 3.64 2.34 -4.28
CA LEU A 47 3.75 3.39 -3.26
C LEU A 47 4.32 2.83 -1.93
N ALA A 48 3.89 1.62 -1.52
CA ALA A 48 4.41 0.97 -0.32
C ALA A 48 5.88 0.53 -0.45
N LEU A 49 6.32 0.14 -1.65
CA LEU A 49 7.73 -0.16 -1.94
C LEU A 49 8.59 1.11 -1.90
N ILE A 50 8.10 2.23 -2.46
CA ILE A 50 8.76 3.54 -2.35
C ILE A 50 8.86 3.95 -0.88
N ALA A 51 7.77 3.83 -0.12
CA ALA A 51 7.77 4.10 1.31
C ALA A 51 8.79 3.22 2.05
N SER A 52 8.89 1.94 1.70
CA SER A 52 9.85 0.98 2.28
C SER A 52 11.30 1.38 2.00
N ALA A 53 11.59 1.80 0.76
CA ALA A 53 12.91 2.29 0.36
C ALA A 53 13.29 3.56 1.15
N LEU A 54 12.36 4.52 1.27
CA LEU A 54 12.57 5.75 2.05
C LEU A 54 12.75 5.44 3.55
N ALA A 55 11.97 4.53 4.12
CA ALA A 55 12.10 4.12 5.52
C ALA A 55 13.44 3.44 5.79
N THR A 56 13.88 2.57 4.87
CA THR A 56 15.17 1.88 4.94
C THR A 56 16.34 2.86 4.82
N TYR A 57 16.27 3.81 3.88
CA TYR A 57 17.26 4.88 3.74
C TYR A 57 17.31 5.75 5.00
N GLY A 58 16.16 6.08 5.57
CA GLY A 58 16.05 6.84 6.82
C GLY A 58 16.67 6.13 8.02
N TYR A 59 16.46 4.81 8.14
CA TYR A 59 17.09 4.00 9.17
C TYR A 59 18.61 3.90 8.98
N ARG A 60 19.08 3.73 7.73
CA ARG A 60 20.53 3.71 7.45
C ARG A 60 21.25 4.99 7.84
N ARG A 61 20.57 6.15 7.72
CA ARG A 61 21.10 7.46 8.13
C ARG A 61 21.08 7.67 9.64
N ASP A 62 20.18 7.00 10.36
CA ASP A 62 19.92 7.18 11.79
C ASP A 62 19.78 5.82 12.49
N GLN A 63 20.87 5.03 12.48
CA GLN A 63 20.87 3.63 12.90
C GLN A 63 20.63 3.45 14.41
N SER A 64 20.91 4.47 15.22
CA SER A 64 20.69 4.44 16.66
C SER A 64 19.22 4.62 17.03
N SER A 65 18.37 5.09 16.10
CA SER A 65 16.97 5.36 16.38
C SER A 65 16.12 4.08 16.32
N ARG A 66 15.70 3.59 17.50
CA ARG A 66 14.69 2.51 17.61
C ARG A 66 13.39 2.85 16.87
N ALA A 67 13.01 4.13 16.84
CA ALA A 67 11.83 4.60 16.13
C ALA A 67 11.98 4.49 14.60
N ALA A 68 13.18 4.66 14.04
CA ALA A 68 13.43 4.47 12.61
C ALA A 68 13.39 2.97 12.24
N LYS A 69 13.98 2.10 13.07
CA LYS A 69 13.91 0.64 12.90
C LYS A 69 12.47 0.13 12.90
N ARG A 70 11.66 0.57 13.87
CA ARG A 70 10.24 0.18 13.97
C ARG A 70 9.44 0.60 12.73
N ARG A 71 9.64 1.84 12.25
CA ARG A 71 8.97 2.32 11.03
C ARG A 71 9.36 1.51 9.80
N MET A 72 10.65 1.19 9.64
CA MET A 72 11.12 0.35 8.54
C MET A 72 10.37 -0.99 8.50
N TRP A 73 10.28 -1.68 9.63
CA TRP A 73 9.55 -2.96 9.71
C TRP A 73 8.05 -2.83 9.42
N ILE A 74 7.38 -1.78 9.94
CA ILE A 74 5.95 -1.55 9.68
C ILE A 74 5.69 -1.38 8.18
N VAL A 75 6.50 -0.57 7.51
CA VAL A 75 6.29 -0.26 6.09
C VAL A 75 6.59 -1.47 5.22
N ILE A 76 7.64 -2.24 5.54
CA ILE A 76 7.94 -3.51 4.85
C ILE A 76 6.80 -4.52 5.03
N ALA A 77 6.30 -4.69 6.26
CA ALA A 77 5.17 -5.58 6.53
C ALA A 77 3.92 -5.16 5.72
N CYS A 78 3.65 -3.86 5.62
CA CYS A 78 2.55 -3.34 4.80
C CYS A 78 2.74 -3.66 3.31
N ALA A 79 3.95 -3.47 2.76
CA ALA A 79 4.24 -3.80 1.38
C ALA A 79 4.06 -5.31 1.10
N LEU A 80 4.47 -6.17 2.04
CA LEU A 80 4.26 -7.62 1.96
C LEU A 80 2.77 -7.98 1.96
N VAL A 81 1.97 -7.36 2.84
CA VAL A 81 0.52 -7.58 2.86
C VAL A 81 -0.12 -7.16 1.53
N LEU A 82 0.23 -6.00 0.99
CA LEU A 82 -0.26 -5.55 -0.32
C LEU A 82 0.15 -6.49 -1.46
N ALA A 83 1.39 -7.00 -1.43
CA ALA A 83 1.85 -7.99 -2.39
C ALA A 83 1.06 -9.30 -2.32
N LEU A 84 0.72 -9.77 -1.12
CA LEU A 84 -0.12 -10.95 -0.91
C LEU A 84 -1.58 -10.71 -1.32
N LEU A 85 -2.06 -9.47 -1.25
CA LEU A 85 -3.40 -9.11 -1.73
C LEU A 85 -3.48 -9.04 -3.25
N LEU A 86 -2.34 -8.93 -3.96
CA LEU A 86 -2.32 -8.83 -5.43
C LEU A 86 -3.02 -10.01 -6.13
N PRO A 87 -2.69 -11.29 -5.82
CA PRO A 87 -3.42 -12.42 -6.39
C PRO A 87 -4.89 -12.48 -5.93
N MET A 88 -5.20 -12.01 -4.72
CA MET A 88 -6.59 -11.94 -4.23
C MET A 88 -7.43 -10.90 -4.99
N SER A 89 -6.80 -9.82 -5.46
CA SER A 89 -7.45 -8.81 -6.31
C SER A 89 -7.74 -9.32 -7.71
N ASP A 90 -6.84 -10.14 -8.25
CA ASP A 90 -6.94 -10.69 -9.62
C ASP A 90 -7.92 -11.87 -9.70
N LEU A 91 -7.99 -12.68 -8.63
CA LEU A 91 -8.94 -13.79 -8.51
C LEU A 91 -10.39 -13.36 -8.21
N GLY A 92 -10.65 -12.05 -8.09
CA GLY A 92 -11.99 -11.51 -7.86
C GLY A 92 -12.50 -11.64 -6.41
N TYR A 93 -11.66 -12.04 -5.45
CA TYR A 93 -12.10 -12.12 -4.04
C TYR A 93 -12.29 -10.73 -3.42
N LEU A 94 -11.61 -9.72 -3.95
CA LEU A 94 -11.68 -8.34 -3.49
C LEU A 94 -12.58 -7.46 -4.38
N SER A 95 -13.10 -8.00 -5.48
CA SER A 95 -13.96 -7.28 -6.43
C SER A 95 -15.24 -8.06 -6.74
N SER A 96 -16.40 -7.44 -6.50
CA SER A 96 -17.71 -8.00 -6.86
C SER A 96 -18.22 -7.37 -8.15
N VAL A 97 -18.83 -8.18 -9.02
CA VAL A 97 -19.56 -7.74 -10.22
C VAL A 97 -21.07 -7.98 -10.06
N ARG A 98 -21.52 -8.50 -8.91
CA ARG A 98 -22.93 -8.75 -8.61
C ARG A 98 -23.70 -7.47 -8.32
#